data_AF-A0A3A1R0I0-F1
#
_entry.id   AF-A0A3A1R0I0-F1
#
_cell.length_a   1.000
_cell.length_b   1.000
_cell.length_c   1.000
_cell.angle_alpha   90.00
_cell.angle_beta   90.00
_cell.angle_gamma   90.00
#
_symmetry.space_group_name_H-M   'P 1'
#
loop_
_entity.id
_entity.type
_entity.pdbx_description
1 polymer ?
#
loop_
_entity_poly.entity_id
_entity_poly.type
_entity_poly.pdbx_seq_one_letter_code
_entity_poly.pdbx_strand_id
1 'polypeptide(L)'
;MLNKSQIEYCLAEMEKMFPDAHCELNHRNPFDLVIAVLLSAQCTDALVNKVTKNLFEKYSTPEDYLSVSLEELQQDIRSIGLYRNKAKNIRSLCELLLTEYGGEVPQSRDELVKLPGVGRKTANVVVSVAFGEPALAVDTHVERVSKRLAICRWKDSVLEVEKTLMRKIPKEKWSDTHHRLIFFGRYHCKAQSPQCGICPLLELCREGQKRMKRKK
;
A
#
# COMPACT_ATOMS: atom_id res chain seq x y z
N MET A 1 -5.93 -0.35 -25.14
CA MET A 1 -4.95 -0.37 -24.02
C MET A 1 -3.94 0.70 -24.31
N LEU A 2 -3.45 1.41 -23.29
CA LEU A 2 -2.43 2.43 -23.51
C LEU A 2 -1.12 1.80 -23.99
N ASN A 3 -0.49 2.45 -24.97
CA ASN A 3 0.85 2.12 -25.44
C ASN A 3 1.92 2.64 -24.44
N LYS A 4 3.20 2.35 -24.69
CA LYS A 4 4.29 2.74 -23.78
C LYS A 4 4.39 4.26 -23.61
N SER A 5 4.40 5.03 -24.71
CA SER A 5 4.48 6.49 -24.67
C SER A 5 3.32 7.15 -23.90
N GLN A 6 2.10 6.62 -24.04
CA GLN A 6 0.93 7.11 -23.31
C GLN A 6 1.05 6.83 -21.81
N ILE A 7 1.62 5.69 -21.42
CA ILE A 7 1.85 5.37 -20.02
C ILE A 7 2.91 6.28 -19.42
N GLU A 8 4.03 6.49 -20.12
CA GLU A 8 5.07 7.42 -19.69
C GLU A 8 4.51 8.83 -19.51
N TYR A 9 3.66 9.29 -20.43
CA TYR A 9 2.92 10.54 -20.29
C TYR A 9 2.03 10.54 -19.03
N CYS A 10 1.25 9.49 -18.79
CA CYS A 10 0.43 9.38 -17.58
C CYS A 10 1.26 9.49 -16.30
N LEU A 11 2.42 8.82 -16.25
CA LEU A 11 3.30 8.85 -15.08
C LEU A 11 3.96 10.22 -14.88
N ALA A 12 4.35 10.90 -15.95
CA ALA A 12 4.89 12.26 -15.88
C ALA A 12 3.85 13.27 -15.36
N GLU A 13 2.58 13.15 -15.76
CA GLU A 13 1.52 14.00 -15.22
C GLU A 13 1.23 13.68 -13.74
N MET A 14 1.25 12.41 -13.35
CA MET A 14 1.12 12.04 -11.93
C MET A 14 2.28 12.57 -11.08
N GLU A 15 3.50 12.57 -11.61
CA GLU A 15 4.67 13.18 -10.99
C GLU A 15 4.53 14.68 -10.79
N LYS A 16 4.03 15.41 -11.80
CA LYS A 16 3.74 16.85 -11.66
C LYS A 16 2.67 17.14 -10.60
N MET A 17 1.64 16.30 -10.53
CA MET A 17 0.55 16.47 -9.57
C MET A 17 0.96 16.09 -8.14
N PHE A 18 1.83 15.09 -7.99
CA PHE A 18 2.23 14.51 -6.72
C PHE A 18 3.76 14.26 -6.70
N PRO A 19 4.58 15.34 -6.73
CA PRO A 19 6.03 15.21 -6.79
C PRO A 19 6.60 14.48 -5.56
N ASP A 20 6.00 14.77 -4.39
CA ASP A 20 6.42 14.24 -3.08
C ASP A 20 5.57 13.05 -2.62
N ALA A 21 5.02 12.24 -3.54
CA ALA A 21 4.24 11.07 -3.19
C ALA A 21 5.09 10.06 -2.41
N HIS A 22 4.64 9.68 -1.21
CA HIS A 22 5.39 8.82 -0.28
C HIS A 22 4.46 7.85 0.46
N CYS A 23 5.02 7.00 1.33
CA CYS A 23 4.22 6.16 2.22
C CYS A 23 3.60 7.02 3.34
N GLU A 24 2.28 7.11 3.39
CA GLU A 24 1.58 7.95 4.40
C GLU A 24 1.41 7.27 5.76
N LEU A 25 1.98 6.08 5.97
CA LEU A 25 1.97 5.40 7.27
C LEU A 25 3.16 5.89 8.09
N ASN A 26 2.89 6.44 9.27
CA ASN A 26 3.93 6.93 10.17
C ASN A 26 4.67 5.76 10.82
N HIS A 27 6.00 5.75 10.72
CA HIS A 27 6.88 4.71 11.27
C HIS A 27 8.27 5.30 11.54
N ARG A 28 9.00 4.75 12.53
CA ARG A 28 10.38 5.18 12.85
C ARG A 28 11.44 4.21 12.34
N ASN A 29 11.06 2.94 12.13
CA ASN A 29 11.95 1.85 11.76
C ASN A 29 11.17 0.76 10.97
N PRO A 30 11.85 -0.28 10.44
CA PRO A 30 11.18 -1.35 9.69
C PRO A 30 10.11 -2.12 10.48
N PHE A 31 10.30 -2.29 11.79
CA PHE A 31 9.34 -3.01 12.64
C PHE A 31 8.03 -2.23 12.80
N ASP A 32 8.12 -0.94 13.13
CA ASP A 32 6.97 -0.02 13.14
C ASP A 32 6.21 -0.08 11.80
N LEU A 33 6.93 -0.09 10.67
CA LEU A 33 6.32 -0.17 9.35
C LEU A 33 5.55 -1.48 9.13
N VAL A 34 6.13 -2.62 9.49
CA VAL A 34 5.45 -3.93 9.36
C VAL A 34 4.14 -3.93 10.14
N ILE A 35 4.16 -3.46 11.39
CA ILE A 35 2.94 -3.37 12.21
C ILE A 35 1.93 -2.40 11.59
N ALA A 36 2.37 -1.21 11.16
CA ALA A 36 1.49 -0.23 10.54
C ALA A 36 0.80 -0.77 9.27
N VAL A 37 1.54 -1.44 8.38
CA VAL A 37 0.98 -2.00 7.13
C VAL A 37 0.05 -3.19 7.43
N LEU A 38 0.36 -4.02 8.43
CA LEU A 38 -0.55 -5.08 8.89
C LEU A 38 -1.87 -4.49 9.41
N LEU A 39 -1.81 -3.42 10.20
CA LEU A 39 -2.99 -2.70 10.69
C LEU A 39 -3.77 -2.01 9.56
N SER A 40 -3.11 -1.61 8.47
CA SER A 40 -3.71 -0.91 7.33
C SER A 40 -4.65 -1.78 6.49
N ALA A 41 -4.61 -3.10 6.63
CA ALA A 41 -5.52 -4.00 5.92
C ALA A 41 -6.99 -3.64 6.24
N GLN A 42 -7.72 -3.19 5.21
CA GLN A 42 -9.11 -2.69 5.34
C GLN A 42 -9.27 -1.56 6.37
N CYS A 43 -8.24 -0.72 6.51
CA CYS A 43 -8.24 0.47 7.36
C CYS A 43 -7.69 1.66 6.58
N THR A 44 -7.97 2.87 7.03
CA THR A 44 -7.40 4.08 6.43
C THR A 44 -6.08 4.42 7.10
N ASP A 45 -5.09 4.88 6.33
CA ASP A 45 -3.79 5.28 6.88
C ASP A 45 -3.92 6.34 7.98
N ALA A 46 -4.87 7.27 7.83
CA ALA A 46 -5.17 8.28 8.85
C ALA A 46 -5.60 7.67 10.21
N LEU A 47 -6.45 6.63 10.18
CA LEU A 47 -6.86 5.93 11.40
C LEU A 47 -5.71 5.08 11.96
N VAL A 48 -4.93 4.42 11.10
CA VAL A 48 -3.74 3.69 11.52
C VAL A 48 -2.77 4.63 12.23
N ASN A 49 -2.41 5.76 11.63
CA ASN A 49 -1.51 6.76 12.21
C ASN A 49 -2.01 7.30 13.56
N LYS A 50 -3.33 7.51 13.70
CA LYS A 50 -3.92 7.93 14.97
C LYS A 50 -3.72 6.89 16.07
N VAL A 51 -3.84 5.61 15.74
CA VAL A 51 -3.67 4.49 16.69
C VAL A 51 -2.19 4.25 16.97
N THR A 52 -1.36 4.21 15.93
CA THR A 52 0.06 3.89 16.05
C THR A 52 0.83 4.95 16.80
N LYS A 53 0.36 6.20 16.83
CA LYS A 53 0.96 7.27 17.66
C LYS A 53 1.21 6.82 19.10
N ASN A 54 0.17 6.31 19.78
CA ASN A 54 0.30 5.85 21.16
C ASN A 54 0.76 4.38 21.23
N LEU A 55 0.39 3.56 20.23
CA LEU A 55 0.78 2.15 20.19
C LEU A 55 2.31 2.00 20.16
N PHE A 56 3.01 2.81 19.36
CA PHE A 56 4.46 2.74 19.18
C PHE A 56 5.25 3.40 20.33
N GLU A 57 4.58 4.17 21.17
CA GLU A 57 5.14 4.60 22.46
C GLU A 57 5.06 3.48 23.49
N LYS A 58 3.95 2.72 23.50
CA LYS A 58 3.74 1.58 24.42
C LYS A 58 4.51 0.32 24.02
N TYR A 59 4.64 0.06 22.72
CA TYR A 59 5.24 -1.13 22.15
C TYR A 59 6.31 -0.72 21.14
N SER A 60 7.57 -0.87 21.51
CA SER A 60 8.72 -0.49 20.68
C SER A 60 9.47 -1.71 20.12
N THR A 61 9.37 -2.87 20.77
CA THR A 61 10.03 -4.11 20.33
C THR A 61 9.05 -5.29 20.24
N PRO A 62 9.42 -6.40 19.57
CA PRO A 62 8.61 -7.61 19.55
C PRO A 62 8.24 -8.14 20.94
N GLU A 63 9.15 -8.02 21.92
CA GLU A 63 8.95 -8.46 23.31
C GLU A 63 7.82 -7.70 23.99
N ASP A 64 7.69 -6.40 23.76
CA ASP A 64 6.62 -5.58 24.35
C ASP A 64 5.22 -6.08 23.94
N TYR A 65 5.07 -6.50 22.68
CA TYR A 65 3.80 -7.05 22.20
C TYR A 65 3.46 -8.42 22.81
N LEU A 66 4.48 -9.14 23.29
CA LEU A 66 4.33 -10.45 23.93
C LEU A 66 4.17 -10.35 25.45
N SER A 67 4.63 -9.26 26.07
CA SER A 67 4.56 -9.04 27.53
C SER A 67 3.17 -8.71 28.04
N VAL A 68 2.26 -8.26 27.17
CA VAL A 68 0.86 -7.96 27.51
C VAL A 68 -0.06 -9.14 27.23
N SER A 69 -1.29 -9.11 27.75
CA SER A 69 -2.33 -10.09 27.39
C SER A 69 -2.84 -9.87 25.96
N LEU A 70 -3.44 -10.90 25.34
CA LEU A 70 -4.06 -10.75 24.01
C LEU A 70 -5.24 -9.77 24.08
N GLU A 71 -5.99 -9.80 25.18
CA GLU A 71 -7.14 -8.94 25.46
C GLU A 71 -6.74 -7.48 25.56
N GLU A 72 -5.61 -7.19 26.21
CA GLU A 72 -5.05 -5.84 26.30
C GLU A 72 -4.64 -5.30 24.93
N LEU A 73 -3.85 -6.05 24.17
CA LEU A 73 -3.48 -5.65 22.80
C LEU A 73 -4.72 -5.44 21.93
N GLN A 74 -5.74 -6.30 22.06
CA GLN A 74 -7.01 -6.13 21.37
C GLN A 74 -7.71 -4.82 21.72
N GLN A 75 -7.67 -4.37 22.97
CA GLN A 75 -8.23 -3.06 23.35
C GLN A 75 -7.41 -1.91 22.77
N ASP A 76 -6.08 -2.00 22.80
CA ASP A 76 -5.19 -0.94 22.29
C ASP A 76 -5.40 -0.67 20.79
N ILE A 77 -5.71 -1.71 20.00
CA ILE A 77 -6.01 -1.60 18.57
C ILE A 77 -7.50 -1.75 18.24
N ARG A 78 -8.42 -1.67 19.22
CA ARG A 78 -9.86 -1.94 19.03
C ARG A 78 -10.53 -1.06 17.98
N SER A 79 -10.05 0.17 17.83
CA SER A 79 -10.56 1.11 16.83
C SER A 79 -10.21 0.70 15.39
N ILE A 80 -9.21 -0.17 15.22
CA ILE A 80 -8.87 -0.77 13.93
C ILE A 80 -9.82 -1.94 13.65
N GLY A 81 -10.49 -1.91 12.49
CA GLY A 81 -11.32 -3.04 12.05
C GLY A 81 -10.51 -4.35 12.01
N LEU A 82 -11.17 -5.47 12.31
CA LEU A 82 -10.55 -6.81 12.40
C LEU A 82 -9.50 -6.96 13.53
N TYR A 83 -9.55 -6.10 14.57
CA TYR A 83 -8.57 -6.06 15.66
C TYR A 83 -8.28 -7.41 16.32
N ARG A 84 -9.27 -8.31 16.46
CA ARG A 84 -9.05 -9.63 17.09
C ARG A 84 -8.05 -10.47 16.33
N ASN A 85 -8.21 -10.58 15.01
CA ASN A 85 -7.28 -11.34 14.17
C ASN A 85 -5.96 -10.58 14.00
N LYS A 86 -6.00 -9.25 13.91
CA LYS A 86 -4.77 -8.44 13.84
C LYS A 86 -3.92 -8.57 15.10
N ALA A 87 -4.51 -8.53 16.30
CA ALA A 87 -3.79 -8.72 17.56
C ALA A 87 -3.15 -10.11 17.63
N LYS A 88 -3.87 -11.17 17.24
CA LYS A 88 -3.32 -12.53 17.14
C LYS A 88 -2.13 -12.58 16.17
N ASN A 89 -2.29 -12.03 14.97
CA ASN A 89 -1.23 -12.00 13.97
C ASN A 89 -0.02 -11.21 14.45
N ILE A 90 -0.20 -10.05 15.10
CA ILE A 90 0.91 -9.24 15.64
C ILE A 90 1.71 -10.07 16.65
N ARG A 91 1.04 -10.75 17.59
CA ARG A 91 1.75 -11.59 18.57
C ARG A 91 2.50 -12.74 17.91
N SER A 92 1.84 -13.50 17.04
CA SER A 92 2.50 -14.62 16.33
C SER A 92 3.63 -14.13 15.42
N LEU A 93 3.51 -12.93 14.84
CA LEU A 93 4.59 -12.30 14.10
C LEU A 93 5.77 -11.96 15.01
N CYS A 94 5.52 -11.34 16.16
CA CYS A 94 6.58 -10.99 17.12
C CYS A 94 7.29 -12.23 17.65
N GLU A 95 6.54 -13.29 17.97
CA GLU A 95 7.10 -14.59 18.37
C GLU A 95 8.02 -15.15 17.28
N LEU A 96 7.55 -15.18 16.02
CA LEU A 96 8.33 -15.67 14.89
C LEU A 96 9.59 -14.84 14.63
N LEU A 97 9.51 -13.51 14.78
CA LEU A 97 10.69 -12.64 14.66
C LEU A 97 11.76 -13.02 15.69
N LEU A 98 11.37 -13.25 16.95
CA LEU A 98 12.30 -13.61 18.01
C LEU A 98 12.89 -15.01 17.82
N THR A 99 12.09 -15.99 17.39
CA THR A 99 12.54 -17.38 17.29
C THR A 99 13.36 -17.67 16.02
N GLU A 100 12.98 -17.09 14.88
CA GLU A 100 13.57 -17.45 13.57
C GLU A 100 14.43 -16.34 12.95
N TYR A 101 14.23 -15.08 13.36
CA TYR A 101 14.87 -13.91 12.73
C TYR A 101 15.69 -13.06 13.72
N GLY A 102 15.97 -13.57 14.92
CA GLY A 102 16.81 -12.89 15.92
C GLY A 102 16.23 -11.56 16.41
N GLY A 103 14.91 -11.37 16.33
CA GLY A 103 14.20 -10.15 16.70
C GLY A 103 14.17 -9.07 15.61
N GLU A 104 14.77 -9.31 14.44
CA GLU A 104 14.84 -8.33 13.35
C GLU A 104 13.86 -8.63 12.21
N VAL A 105 13.40 -7.57 11.53
CA VAL A 105 12.54 -7.72 10.35
C VAL A 105 13.37 -8.24 9.17
N PRO A 106 13.01 -9.38 8.55
CA PRO A 106 13.74 -9.90 7.40
C PRO A 106 13.61 -8.98 6.18
N GLN A 107 14.70 -8.83 5.42
CA GLN A 107 14.76 -7.93 4.26
C GLN A 107 14.21 -8.57 2.98
N SER A 108 14.14 -9.90 2.93
CA SER A 108 13.61 -10.63 1.77
C SER A 108 12.08 -10.61 1.76
N ARG A 109 11.49 -10.27 0.60
CA ARG A 109 10.04 -10.38 0.37
C ARG A 109 9.51 -11.77 0.70
N ASP A 110 10.23 -12.82 0.29
CA ASP A 110 9.75 -14.19 0.42
C ASP A 110 9.78 -14.66 1.88
N GLU A 111 10.69 -14.11 2.70
CA GLU A 111 10.69 -14.30 4.15
C GLU A 111 9.58 -13.48 4.82
N LEU A 112 9.38 -12.22 4.43
CA LEU A 112 8.32 -11.38 4.96
C LEU A 112 6.93 -12.00 4.79
N VAL A 113 6.65 -12.65 3.65
CA VAL A 113 5.36 -13.32 3.40
C VAL A 113 5.10 -14.50 4.35
N LYS A 114 6.13 -15.06 5.00
CA LYS A 114 5.95 -16.11 6.02
C LYS A 114 5.42 -15.54 7.33
N LEU A 115 5.57 -14.23 7.56
CA LEU A 115 5.11 -13.61 8.80
C LEU A 115 3.56 -13.60 8.87
N PRO A 116 2.96 -13.99 10.00
CA PRO A 116 1.52 -13.96 10.20
C PRO A 116 0.90 -12.59 9.91
N GLY A 117 -0.10 -12.56 9.04
CA GLY A 117 -0.77 -11.31 8.63
C GLY A 117 -0.04 -10.50 7.55
N VAL A 118 1.12 -10.96 7.07
CA VAL A 118 1.88 -10.33 5.99
C VAL A 118 1.64 -11.07 4.68
N GLY A 119 0.79 -10.48 3.82
CA GLY A 119 0.63 -10.96 2.44
C GLY A 119 1.65 -10.34 1.48
N ARG A 120 1.63 -10.78 0.21
CA ARG A 120 2.49 -10.26 -0.87
C ARG A 120 2.49 -8.73 -0.98
N LYS A 121 1.32 -8.09 -0.86
CA LYS A 121 1.20 -6.63 -0.87
C LYS A 121 1.99 -6.00 0.27
N THR A 122 1.80 -6.52 1.49
CA THR A 122 2.46 -6.01 2.69
C THR A 122 3.98 -6.17 2.57
N ALA A 123 4.44 -7.36 2.16
CA ALA A 123 5.86 -7.60 1.91
C ALA A 123 6.44 -6.63 0.88
N ASN A 124 5.77 -6.41 -0.26
CA ASN A 124 6.22 -5.45 -1.28
C ASN A 124 6.33 -4.01 -0.74
N VAL A 125 5.40 -3.57 0.11
CA VAL A 125 5.49 -2.23 0.73
C VAL A 125 6.68 -2.17 1.67
N VAL A 126 6.88 -3.18 2.52
CA VAL A 126 7.96 -3.20 3.51
C VAL A 126 9.32 -3.20 2.81
N VAL A 127 9.57 -4.08 1.83
CA VAL A 127 10.87 -4.11 1.14
C VAL A 127 11.16 -2.81 0.40
N SER A 128 10.14 -2.18 -0.19
CA SER A 128 10.34 -0.92 -0.90
C SER A 128 10.56 0.27 0.01
N VAL A 129 9.81 0.39 1.11
CA VAL A 129 9.82 1.59 1.95
C VAL A 129 10.92 1.51 3.00
N ALA A 130 11.09 0.35 3.65
CA ALA A 130 12.09 0.17 4.70
C ALA A 130 13.49 -0.14 4.16
N PHE A 131 13.59 -0.87 3.04
CA PHE A 131 14.88 -1.40 2.55
C PHE A 131 15.26 -0.88 1.15
N GLY A 132 14.46 -0.01 0.55
CA GLY A 132 14.77 0.60 -0.75
C GLY A 132 14.73 -0.36 -1.95
N GLU A 133 14.20 -1.57 -1.78
CA GLU A 133 14.11 -2.55 -2.86
C GLU A 133 13.00 -2.17 -3.86
N PRO A 134 13.29 -2.09 -5.16
CA PRO A 134 12.27 -1.76 -6.15
C PRO A 134 11.13 -2.78 -6.14
N ALA A 135 9.95 -2.34 -5.69
CA ALA A 135 8.75 -3.18 -5.65
C ALA A 135 7.50 -2.38 -6.02
N LEU A 136 6.53 -3.06 -6.60
CA LEU A 136 5.25 -2.47 -6.99
C LEU A 136 4.13 -3.22 -6.30
N ALA A 137 3.66 -2.67 -5.18
CA ALA A 137 2.54 -3.24 -4.46
C ALA A 137 1.21 -2.81 -5.09
N VAL A 138 0.38 -3.76 -5.55
CA VAL A 138 -0.93 -3.42 -6.14
C VAL A 138 -1.99 -3.45 -5.05
N ASP A 139 -2.47 -2.25 -4.68
CA ASP A 139 -3.59 -2.07 -3.78
C ASP A 139 -4.86 -1.62 -4.55
N THR A 140 -5.91 -1.24 -3.81
CA THR A 140 -7.17 -0.79 -4.41
C THR A 140 -7.04 0.49 -5.24
N HIS A 141 -6.05 1.34 -4.97
CA HIS A 141 -5.78 2.56 -5.73
C HIS A 141 -5.05 2.23 -7.03
N VAL A 142 -3.92 1.53 -6.93
CA VAL A 142 -3.09 1.11 -8.07
C VAL A 142 -3.92 0.28 -9.05
N GLU A 143 -4.69 -0.70 -8.56
CA GLU A 143 -5.56 -1.53 -9.40
C GLU A 143 -6.61 -0.69 -10.12
N ARG A 144 -7.35 0.15 -9.38
CA ARG A 144 -8.42 0.98 -9.94
C ARG A 144 -7.89 1.95 -11.00
N VAL A 145 -6.79 2.66 -10.69
CA VAL A 145 -6.19 3.64 -11.61
C VAL A 145 -5.71 2.94 -12.88
N SER A 146 -4.99 1.82 -12.73
CA SER A 146 -4.47 1.04 -13.87
C SER A 146 -5.58 0.55 -14.79
N LYS A 147 -6.71 0.09 -14.24
CA LYS A 147 -7.87 -0.38 -15.01
C LYS A 147 -8.65 0.77 -15.68
N ARG A 148 -8.83 1.89 -14.98
CA ARG A 148 -9.55 3.08 -15.51
C ARG A 148 -8.83 3.75 -16.68
N LEU A 149 -7.51 3.90 -16.56
CA LEU A 149 -6.65 4.43 -17.63
C LEU A 149 -6.47 3.42 -18.77
N ALA A 150 -6.92 2.18 -18.61
CA ALA A 150 -6.69 1.09 -19.57
C ALA A 150 -5.18 0.78 -19.79
N ILE A 151 -4.40 0.85 -18.71
CA ILE A 151 -3.04 0.27 -18.62
C ILE A 151 -3.14 -1.25 -18.50
N CYS A 152 -4.10 -1.73 -17.70
CA CYS A 152 -4.49 -3.15 -17.54
C CYS A 152 -5.95 -3.36 -17.95
N ARG A 153 -6.35 -4.60 -18.26
CA ARG A 153 -7.75 -4.93 -18.57
C ARG A 153 -8.58 -4.89 -17.30
N TRP A 154 -9.88 -4.61 -17.43
CA TRP A 154 -10.79 -4.57 -16.28
C TRP A 154 -10.85 -5.89 -15.49
N LYS A 155 -10.70 -7.02 -16.20
CA LYS A 155 -10.77 -8.37 -15.63
C LYS A 155 -9.45 -8.91 -15.08
N ASP A 156 -8.34 -8.19 -15.28
CA ASP A 156 -7.04 -8.65 -14.80
C ASP A 156 -7.05 -8.71 -13.26
N SER A 157 -6.50 -9.79 -12.71
CA SER A 157 -6.21 -9.95 -11.29
C SER A 157 -5.14 -8.96 -10.81
N VAL A 158 -5.05 -8.77 -9.50
CA VAL A 158 -3.98 -7.96 -8.87
C VAL A 158 -2.57 -8.38 -9.31
N LEU A 159 -2.34 -9.69 -9.44
CA LEU A 159 -1.06 -10.24 -9.92
C LEU A 159 -0.80 -9.91 -11.40
N GLU A 160 -1.82 -9.96 -12.24
CA GLU A 160 -1.70 -9.56 -13.65
C GLU A 160 -1.45 -8.06 -13.80
N VAL A 161 -2.06 -7.23 -12.94
CA VAL A 161 -1.77 -5.80 -12.87
C VAL A 161 -0.32 -5.55 -12.45
N GLU A 162 0.17 -6.22 -11.40
CA GLU A 162 1.56 -6.13 -10.92
C GLU A 162 2.53 -6.44 -12.07
N LYS A 163 2.37 -7.61 -12.71
CA LYS A 163 3.22 -8.06 -13.82
C LYS A 163 3.17 -7.11 -15.03
N THR A 164 2.00 -6.53 -15.31
CA THR A 164 1.83 -5.59 -16.43
C THR A 164 2.57 -4.28 -16.18
N LEU A 165 2.46 -3.74 -14.96
CA LEU A 165 3.16 -2.53 -14.56
C LEU A 165 4.68 -2.75 -14.55
N MET A 166 5.16 -3.85 -13.97
CA MET A 166 6.59 -4.21 -13.95
C MET A 166 7.19 -4.36 -15.36
N ARG A 167 6.41 -4.84 -16.34
CA ARG A 167 6.87 -4.97 -17.74
C ARG A 167 6.93 -3.64 -18.47
N LYS A 168 6.06 -2.69 -18.10
CA LYS A 168 5.88 -1.42 -18.83
C LYS A 168 6.68 -0.26 -18.23
N ILE A 169 7.08 -0.37 -16.97
CA ILE A 169 7.75 0.67 -16.20
C ILE A 169 9.18 0.21 -15.88
N PRO A 170 10.22 1.02 -16.13
CA PRO A 170 11.59 0.71 -15.72
C PRO A 170 11.69 0.39 -14.23
N LYS A 171 12.54 -0.57 -13.86
CA LYS A 171 12.61 -1.12 -12.49
C LYS A 171 12.91 -0.03 -11.46
N GLU A 172 13.77 0.91 -11.83
CA GLU A 172 14.25 2.01 -11.02
C GLU A 172 13.12 2.98 -10.64
N LYS A 173 12.00 2.96 -11.38
CA LYS A 173 10.84 3.83 -11.16
C LYS A 173 9.68 3.13 -10.43
N TRP A 174 9.81 1.86 -10.05
CA TRP A 174 8.67 1.09 -9.51
C TRP A 174 8.12 1.69 -8.22
N SER A 175 8.98 2.01 -7.26
CA SER A 175 8.58 2.55 -5.95
C SER A 175 7.95 3.94 -6.06
N ASP A 176 8.54 4.85 -6.82
CA ASP A 176 7.99 6.19 -7.06
C ASP A 176 6.65 6.11 -7.79
N THR A 177 6.58 5.27 -8.84
CA THR A 177 5.34 5.06 -9.58
C THR A 177 4.26 4.47 -8.69
N HIS A 178 4.60 3.55 -7.79
CA HIS A 178 3.68 2.97 -6.82
C HIS A 178 3.05 4.06 -5.94
N HIS A 179 3.86 4.90 -5.30
CA HIS A 179 3.34 5.98 -4.45
C HIS A 179 2.51 6.99 -5.24
N ARG A 180 2.96 7.39 -6.43
CA ARG A 180 2.23 8.33 -7.31
C ARG A 180 0.88 7.77 -7.77
N LEU A 181 0.81 6.48 -8.10
CA LEU A 181 -0.46 5.82 -8.43
C LEU A 181 -1.42 5.76 -7.24
N ILE A 182 -0.90 5.53 -6.02
CA ILE A 182 -1.69 5.61 -4.79
C ILE A 182 -2.23 7.03 -4.61
N PHE A 183 -1.37 8.04 -4.64
CA PHE A 183 -1.76 9.44 -4.43
C PHE A 183 -2.79 9.89 -5.49
N PHE A 184 -2.52 9.60 -6.77
CA PHE A 184 -3.44 9.88 -7.85
C PHE A 184 -4.79 9.18 -7.63
N GLY A 185 -4.78 7.90 -7.24
CA GLY A 185 -6.00 7.16 -6.93
C GLY A 185 -6.76 7.69 -5.71
N ARG A 186 -6.04 8.09 -4.65
CA ARG A 186 -6.57 8.51 -3.35
C ARG A 186 -7.13 9.92 -3.39
N TYR A 187 -6.40 10.86 -3.99
CA TYR A 187 -6.70 12.28 -3.93
C TYR A 187 -7.41 12.81 -5.19
N HIS A 188 -7.24 12.16 -6.34
CA HIS A 188 -7.79 12.66 -7.61
C HIS A 188 -8.78 11.69 -8.28
N CYS A 189 -8.33 10.49 -8.66
CA CYS A 189 -9.11 9.42 -9.29
C CYS A 189 -9.85 8.55 -8.25
N LYS A 190 -10.60 9.22 -7.37
CA LYS A 190 -11.36 8.62 -6.27
C LYS A 190 -12.34 7.56 -6.76
N ALA A 191 -12.62 6.56 -5.92
CA ALA A 191 -13.49 5.44 -6.28
C ALA A 191 -14.92 5.90 -6.65
N GLN A 192 -15.54 6.70 -5.78
CA GLN A 192 -16.92 7.15 -5.92
C GLN A 192 -17.04 8.36 -6.88
N SER A 193 -16.38 9.48 -6.54
CA SER A 193 -16.44 10.74 -7.30
C SER A 193 -15.05 11.17 -7.79
N PRO A 194 -14.53 10.57 -8.88
CA PRO A 194 -13.25 10.97 -9.45
C PRO A 194 -13.34 12.37 -10.08
N GLN A 195 -12.26 13.14 -10.00
CA GLN A 195 -12.16 14.51 -10.50
C GLN A 195 -11.94 14.58 -12.03
N CYS A 196 -12.72 13.83 -12.81
CA CYS A 196 -12.51 13.70 -14.27
C CYS A 196 -12.56 15.03 -15.03
N GLY A 197 -13.37 16.00 -14.59
CA GLY A 197 -13.54 17.28 -15.27
C GLY A 197 -12.31 18.19 -15.26
N ILE A 198 -11.37 17.94 -14.34
CA ILE A 198 -10.10 18.69 -14.21
C ILE A 198 -8.89 17.76 -14.37
N CYS A 199 -9.10 16.54 -14.85
CA CYS A 199 -8.05 15.53 -14.91
C CYS A 199 -7.17 15.76 -16.15
N PRO A 200 -5.84 15.92 -16.02
CA PRO A 200 -4.94 16.12 -17.17
C PRO A 200 -4.86 14.89 -18.08
N LEU A 201 -5.33 13.74 -17.61
CA LEU A 201 -5.35 12.49 -18.35
C LEU A 201 -6.70 12.22 -19.05
N LEU A 202 -7.65 13.16 -19.01
CA LEU A 202 -9.01 12.94 -19.51
C LEU A 202 -9.03 12.48 -20.98
N GLU A 203 -8.21 13.11 -21.83
CA GLU A 203 -8.14 12.80 -23.27
C GLU A 203 -7.65 11.37 -23.57
N LEU A 204 -6.89 10.76 -22.66
CA LEU A 204 -6.39 9.38 -22.79
C LEU A 204 -7.22 8.39 -21.96
N CYS A 205 -7.99 8.87 -20.99
CA CYS A 205 -8.68 8.04 -20.00
C CYS A 205 -10.05 7.58 -20.51
N ARG A 206 -10.12 6.31 -20.94
CA ARG A 206 -11.37 5.66 -21.37
C ARG A 206 -12.51 5.82 -20.35
N GLU A 207 -12.23 5.61 -19.06
CA GLU A 207 -13.25 5.77 -18.02
C GLU A 207 -13.67 7.24 -17.82
N GLY A 208 -12.71 8.17 -17.88
CA GLY A 208 -12.97 9.60 -17.74
C GLY A 208 -13.91 10.10 -18.84
N GLN A 209 -13.60 9.79 -20.10
CA GLN A 209 -14.45 10.13 -21.23
C GLN A 209 -15.86 9.55 -21.11
N LYS A 210 -15.99 8.28 -20.69
CA LYS A 210 -17.29 7.62 -20.47
C LYS A 210 -18.11 8.35 -19.39
N ARG A 211 -17.47 8.78 -18.30
CA ARG A 211 -18.13 9.53 -17.21
C ARG A 211 -18.57 10.92 -17.65
N MET A 212 -17.77 11.62 -18.44
CA MET A 212 -18.10 12.96 -18.93
C MET A 212 -19.24 12.93 -19.96
N LYS A 213 -19.29 11.90 -20.83
CA LYS A 213 -20.41 11.70 -21.76
C LYS A 213 -21.76 11.46 -21.06
N ARG A 214 -21.76 10.79 -19.91
CA ARG A 214 -22.98 10.53 -19.11
C ARG A 214 -23.50 11.75 -18.33
N LYS A 215 -22.69 12.80 -18.20
CA LYS A 215 -23.06 14.04 -17.52
C LYS A 215 -23.64 15.10 -18.46
N LYS A 216 -23.43 14.95 -19.76
CA LYS A 216 -24.09 15.73 -20.82
C LYS A 216 -25.44 15.10 -21.10
#